data_AF-A0A3C1FD35-F1
#
_entry.id   AF-A0A3C1FD35-F1
#
_cell.length_a   1.000
_cell.length_b   1.000
_cell.length_c   1.000
_cell.angle_alpha   90.00
_cell.angle_beta   90.00
_cell.angle_gamma   90.00
#
_symmetry.space_group_name_H-M   'P 1'
#
loop_
_entity.id
_entity.type
_entity.pdbx_description
1 polymer ?
#
loop_
_entity_poly.entity_id
_entity_poly.type
_entity_poly.pdbx_seq_one_letter_code
_entity_poly.pdbx_strand_id
1 'polypeptide(L)'
;MNQISEPSALTHARAWQTASGLVTEWPHLVISWADWYEGPAHLVVQSEFGGPILHFDTDDGPLLESPATELQLAWEDLHHTNFRRLSDAEWAGLWGEPEPDQVTAKAAIYTTIASLLGTEGPTQWTARPAKMVFTTDDPVADPDAVFALLGGFPSLMSTVQWYASQLRVGLRRSPLAQDLGWHEPLWLLAENSRPVAVLDEAGRVHLPRVYSSDDNFADLLELVADDADWVAGGLSFDLLDAIGRLDGNLEALAELIRPGARHALGPRRSWNPTDPSKERPEPRRAQDL
;
A
#
# COMPACT_ATOMS: atom_id res chain seq x y z
N MET A 1 5.14 25.22 24.13
CA MET A 1 5.41 23.92 23.47
C MET A 1 4.07 23.33 23.13
N ASN A 2 3.61 23.51 21.90
CA ASN A 2 2.44 22.81 21.40
C ASN A 2 2.85 21.35 21.24
N GLN A 3 2.17 20.44 21.93
CA GLN A 3 2.25 19.02 21.61
C GLN A 3 1.64 18.88 20.22
N ILE A 4 2.47 18.69 19.19
CA ILE A 4 1.99 18.27 17.88
C ILE A 4 1.43 16.88 18.12
N SER A 5 0.11 16.79 18.09
CA SER A 5 -0.61 15.55 18.33
C SER A 5 -0.53 14.72 17.06
N GLU A 6 -0.34 13.40 17.19
CA GLU A 6 -0.39 12.51 16.02
C GLU A 6 -1.76 12.63 15.33
N PRO A 7 -1.80 12.60 13.97
CA PRO A 7 -3.05 12.66 13.23
C PRO A 7 -4.04 11.58 13.70
N SER A 8 -5.33 11.91 13.73
CA SER A 8 -6.35 10.92 14.09
C SER A 8 -6.35 9.74 13.09
N ALA A 9 -6.86 8.57 13.49
CA ALA A 9 -7.01 7.43 12.58
C ALA A 9 -7.86 7.78 11.33
N LEU A 10 -8.87 8.64 11.51
CA LEU A 10 -9.68 9.16 10.41
C LEU A 10 -8.84 10.04 9.47
N THR A 11 -8.00 10.90 10.04
CA THR A 11 -7.08 11.77 9.29
C THR A 11 -6.07 10.93 8.51
N HIS A 12 -5.54 9.88 9.11
CA HIS A 12 -4.61 8.96 8.45
C HIS A 12 -5.26 8.24 7.26
N ALA A 13 -6.49 7.71 7.43
CA ALA A 13 -7.23 7.11 6.32
C ALA A 13 -7.51 8.11 5.18
N ARG A 14 -7.91 9.34 5.54
CA ARG A 14 -8.16 10.42 4.57
C ARG A 14 -6.89 10.85 3.85
N ALA A 15 -5.75 10.91 4.54
CA ALA A 15 -4.44 11.20 3.96
C ALA A 15 -4.08 10.16 2.90
N TRP A 16 -4.20 8.86 3.21
CA TRP A 16 -3.96 7.79 2.24
C TRP A 16 -4.90 7.84 1.03
N GLN A 17 -6.19 8.09 1.25
CA GLN A 17 -7.15 8.26 0.15
C GLN A 17 -6.74 9.40 -0.78
N THR A 18 -6.43 10.57 -0.20
CA THR A 18 -6.01 11.76 -0.96
C THR A 18 -4.71 11.51 -1.70
N ALA A 19 -3.69 11.00 -1.01
CA ALA A 19 -2.37 10.74 -1.55
C ALA A 19 -2.40 9.68 -2.66
N SER A 20 -3.18 8.60 -2.50
CA SER A 20 -3.37 7.60 -3.54
C SER A 20 -4.08 8.17 -4.77
N GLY A 21 -5.06 9.05 -4.58
CA GLY A 21 -5.72 9.77 -5.67
C GLY A 21 -4.72 10.62 -6.47
N LEU A 22 -3.84 11.35 -5.77
CA LEU A 22 -2.78 12.14 -6.40
C LEU A 22 -1.82 11.27 -7.22
N VAL A 23 -1.39 10.11 -6.71
CA VAL A 23 -0.50 9.20 -7.45
C VAL A 23 -1.21 8.55 -8.65
N THR A 24 -2.52 8.34 -8.57
CA THR A 24 -3.29 7.86 -9.73
C THR A 24 -3.35 8.90 -10.84
N GLU A 25 -3.51 10.17 -10.48
CA GLU A 25 -3.54 11.29 -11.43
C GLU A 25 -2.14 11.65 -11.96
N TRP A 26 -1.11 11.59 -11.12
CA TRP A 26 0.30 11.82 -11.45
C TRP A 26 1.15 10.60 -11.06
N PRO A 27 1.32 9.62 -11.96
CA PRO A 27 2.00 8.34 -11.65
C PRO A 27 3.46 8.44 -11.24
N HIS A 28 4.12 9.57 -11.51
CA HIS A 28 5.51 9.83 -11.09
C HIS A 28 5.61 10.35 -9.65
N LEU A 29 4.48 10.64 -8.98
CA LEU A 29 4.46 10.94 -7.55
C LEU A 29 4.65 9.66 -6.74
N VAL A 30 5.23 9.80 -5.55
CA VAL A 30 5.45 8.72 -4.58
C VAL A 30 4.89 9.14 -3.23
N ILE A 31 4.37 8.16 -2.50
CA ILE A 31 4.00 8.31 -1.09
C ILE A 31 5.21 7.90 -0.26
N SER A 32 5.65 8.76 0.66
CA SER A 32 6.74 8.44 1.60
C SER A 32 6.28 8.66 3.03
N TRP A 33 7.07 8.15 3.97
CA TRP A 33 6.87 8.38 5.40
C TRP A 33 7.96 9.31 5.92
N ALA A 34 7.59 10.57 6.18
CA ALA A 34 8.49 11.58 6.69
C ALA A 34 8.70 11.42 8.19
N ASP A 35 9.81 10.81 8.59
CA ASP A 35 10.25 10.66 9.98
C ASP A 35 11.56 11.41 10.30
N TRP A 36 12.04 12.20 9.33
CA TRP A 36 13.31 12.93 9.37
C TRP A 36 13.16 14.43 9.66
N TYR A 37 11.93 14.93 9.79
CA TYR A 37 11.66 16.31 10.16
C TYR A 37 11.67 16.50 11.68
N GLU A 38 11.84 17.74 12.13
CA GLU A 38 11.54 18.13 13.51
C GLU A 38 10.01 18.11 13.73
N GLY A 39 9.42 16.93 13.90
CA GLY A 39 7.98 16.73 14.04
C GLY A 39 7.57 15.26 14.19
N PRO A 40 6.27 14.96 14.41
CA PRO A 40 5.78 13.60 14.38
C PRO A 40 5.91 13.02 12.96
N ALA A 41 6.15 11.72 12.89
CA ALA A 41 6.27 11.05 11.61
C ALA A 41 4.92 11.02 10.89
N HIS A 42 4.91 11.34 9.60
CA HIS A 42 3.68 11.53 8.84
C HIS A 42 3.84 11.15 7.37
N LEU A 43 2.72 11.10 6.66
CA LEU A 43 2.68 10.75 5.26
C LEU A 43 3.01 11.98 4.40
N VAL A 44 3.85 11.82 3.39
CA VAL A 44 4.15 12.88 2.42
C VAL A 44 3.97 12.39 0.99
N VAL A 45 3.60 13.29 0.09
CA VAL A 45 3.57 13.05 -1.36
C VAL A 45 4.59 13.95 -2.03
N GLN A 46 5.44 13.39 -2.88
CA GLN A 46 6.47 14.13 -3.62
C GLN A 46 6.73 13.49 -4.98
N SER A 47 7.37 14.24 -5.88
CA SER A 47 7.82 13.71 -7.18
C SER A 47 9.13 12.93 -7.04
N GLU A 48 9.27 11.83 -7.78
CA GLU A 48 10.54 11.09 -7.94
C GLU A 48 11.68 11.96 -8.50
N PHE A 49 11.33 13.06 -9.18
CA PHE A 49 12.28 13.99 -9.79
C PHE A 49 12.63 15.18 -8.88
N GLY A 50 12.09 15.20 -7.65
CA GLY A 50 12.14 16.34 -6.74
C GLY A 50 11.11 17.43 -7.09
N GLY A 51 10.89 18.37 -6.18
CA GLY A 51 9.90 19.43 -6.35
C GLY A 51 9.13 19.72 -5.05
N PRO A 52 7.90 20.26 -5.17
CA PRO A 52 7.01 20.49 -4.04
C PRO A 52 6.66 19.19 -3.31
N ILE A 53 6.54 19.26 -2.00
CA ILE A 53 6.19 18.16 -1.10
C ILE A 53 4.86 18.51 -0.43
N LEU A 54 3.95 17.53 -0.37
CA LEU A 54 2.67 17.68 0.32
C LEU A 54 2.71 16.87 1.61
N HIS A 55 2.62 17.55 2.74
CA HIS A 55 2.70 16.98 4.09
C HIS A 55 1.31 16.73 4.67
N PHE A 56 1.05 15.52 5.14
CA PHE A 56 -0.20 15.14 5.78
C PHE A 56 0.01 14.93 7.30
N ASP A 57 0.45 15.98 7.97
CA ASP A 57 0.86 15.99 9.38
C ASP A 57 -0.17 16.59 10.35
N THR A 58 -1.21 17.26 9.83
CA THR A 58 -2.25 17.90 10.65
C THR A 58 -3.68 17.45 10.30
N ASP A 59 -4.58 17.61 11.27
CA ASP A 59 -6.01 17.35 11.08
C ASP A 59 -6.71 18.45 10.24
N ASP A 60 -6.12 19.64 10.09
CA ASP A 60 -6.70 20.77 9.36
C ASP A 60 -6.61 20.61 7.83
N GLY A 61 -5.70 19.76 7.37
CA GLY A 61 -5.42 19.48 5.97
C GLY A 61 -3.93 19.41 5.72
N PRO A 62 -3.51 19.09 4.49
CA PRO A 62 -2.11 18.98 4.20
C PRO A 62 -1.45 20.32 3.89
N LEU A 63 -0.16 20.40 4.20
CA LEU A 63 0.70 21.54 3.92
C LEU A 63 1.48 21.28 2.64
N LEU A 64 1.31 22.15 1.64
CA LEU A 64 2.14 22.15 0.44
C LEU A 64 3.41 22.97 0.71
N GLU A 65 4.56 22.31 0.77
CA GLU A 65 5.87 22.91 0.90
C GLU A 65 6.57 22.98 -0.47
N SER A 66 7.10 24.14 -0.82
CA SER A 66 7.93 24.34 -2.02
C SER A 66 8.98 25.42 -1.74
N PRO A 67 10.07 25.50 -2.51
CA PRO A 67 11.08 26.55 -2.34
C PRO A 67 10.52 27.98 -2.40
N ALA A 68 9.38 28.18 -3.06
CA ALA A 68 8.77 29.49 -3.25
C ALA A 68 7.64 29.78 -2.25
N THR A 69 7.03 28.77 -1.63
CA THR A 69 5.78 28.93 -0.89
C THR A 69 5.54 27.73 0.03
N GLU A 70 5.05 28.03 1.23
CA GLU A 70 4.33 27.09 2.10
C GLU A 70 2.84 27.48 2.07
N LEU A 71 1.97 26.52 1.74
CA LEU A 71 0.54 26.74 1.60
C LEU A 71 -0.25 25.65 2.34
N GLN A 72 -0.92 26.04 3.43
CA GLN A 72 -1.86 25.17 4.13
C GLN A 72 -3.12 24.98 3.28
N LEU A 73 -3.37 23.77 2.81
CA LEU A 73 -4.59 23.39 2.11
C LEU A 73 -5.63 22.89 3.11
N ALA A 74 -6.91 23.15 2.83
CA ALA A 74 -7.99 22.46 3.52
C ALA A 74 -8.22 21.12 2.83
N TRP A 75 -8.71 20.12 3.56
CA TRP A 75 -9.00 18.83 2.93
C TRP A 75 -10.02 18.90 1.77
N GLU A 76 -10.91 19.88 1.78
CA GLU A 76 -11.86 20.11 0.70
C GLU A 76 -11.21 20.59 -0.60
N ASP A 77 -9.98 21.09 -0.51
CA ASP A 77 -9.18 21.55 -1.65
C ASP A 77 -8.56 20.39 -2.44
N LEU A 78 -8.62 19.15 -1.93
CA LEU A 78 -7.90 17.98 -2.45
C LEU A 78 -8.78 16.75 -2.70
N HIS A 79 -10.10 16.92 -2.76
CA HIS A 79 -11.00 15.79 -2.98
C HIS A 79 -10.81 15.23 -4.40
N HIS A 80 -10.26 14.00 -4.49
CA HIS A 80 -10.13 12.99 -5.59
C HIS A 80 -10.23 13.37 -7.09
N THR A 81 -10.94 14.42 -7.47
CA THR A 81 -11.14 14.89 -8.86
C THR A 81 -11.43 16.40 -8.94
N ASN A 82 -11.34 17.13 -7.82
CA ASN A 82 -11.82 18.52 -7.74
C ASN A 82 -10.92 19.32 -6.81
N PHE A 83 -9.80 19.77 -7.34
CA PHE A 83 -8.94 20.68 -6.64
C PHE A 83 -9.49 22.10 -6.70
N ARG A 84 -9.87 22.66 -5.54
CA ARG A 84 -10.66 23.91 -5.50
C ARG A 84 -9.84 25.16 -5.25
N ARG A 85 -8.70 25.03 -4.59
CA ARG A 85 -7.87 26.17 -4.16
C ARG A 85 -6.78 26.54 -5.15
N LEU A 86 -6.24 25.54 -5.84
CA LEU A 86 -5.35 25.72 -6.97
C LEU A 86 -6.11 25.23 -8.20
N SER A 87 -6.04 26.00 -9.28
CA SER A 87 -6.53 25.60 -10.59
C SER A 87 -5.74 24.43 -11.17
N ASP A 88 -6.31 23.73 -12.15
CA ASP A 88 -5.63 22.62 -12.84
C ASP A 88 -4.27 23.05 -13.40
N ALA A 89 -4.17 24.27 -13.93
CA ALA A 89 -2.91 24.83 -14.44
C ALA A 89 -1.88 25.11 -13.33
N GLU A 90 -2.33 25.47 -12.12
CA GLU A 90 -1.44 25.64 -10.98
C GLU A 90 -0.92 24.30 -10.47
N TRP A 91 -1.75 23.26 -10.41
CA TRP A 91 -1.30 21.89 -10.13
C TRP A 91 -0.34 21.36 -11.18
N ALA A 92 -0.67 21.56 -12.46
CA ALA A 92 0.23 21.20 -13.55
C ALA A 92 1.54 21.98 -13.49
N GLY A 93 1.53 23.21 -12.94
CA GLY A 93 2.75 23.97 -12.66
C GLY A 93 3.64 23.38 -11.56
N LEU A 94 3.07 22.59 -10.65
CA LEU A 94 3.81 21.95 -9.54
C LEU A 94 4.41 20.60 -9.97
N TRP A 95 3.65 19.77 -10.66
CA TRP A 95 4.01 18.38 -10.95
C TRP A 95 3.91 17.99 -12.44
N GLY A 96 3.58 18.92 -13.33
CA GLY A 96 3.35 18.63 -14.74
C GLY A 96 1.91 18.21 -15.04
N GLU A 97 1.62 17.99 -16.31
CA GLU A 97 0.28 17.59 -16.75
C GLU A 97 -0.11 16.23 -16.14
N PRO A 98 -1.39 16.04 -15.77
CA PRO A 98 -1.87 14.77 -15.23
C PRO A 98 -1.86 13.66 -16.30
N GLU A 99 -1.64 12.42 -15.86
CA GLU A 99 -1.59 11.20 -16.69
C GLU A 99 -2.47 10.06 -16.13
N PRO A 100 -3.80 10.27 -15.96
CA PRO A 100 -4.67 9.38 -15.19
C PRO A 100 -4.91 7.99 -15.80
N ASP A 101 -4.61 7.80 -17.08
CA ASP A 101 -4.87 6.53 -17.80
C ASP A 101 -3.80 5.45 -17.55
N GLN A 102 -2.77 5.73 -16.75
CA GLN A 102 -1.69 4.79 -16.44
C GLN A 102 -1.90 4.13 -15.07
N VAL A 103 -2.47 2.93 -15.06
CA VAL A 103 -2.48 2.09 -13.83
C VAL A 103 -1.10 1.51 -13.62
N THR A 104 -0.28 2.20 -12.82
CA THR A 104 1.03 1.69 -12.39
C THR A 104 0.87 0.74 -11.20
N ALA A 105 1.85 -0.14 -11.02
CA ALA A 105 1.93 -1.03 -9.85
C ALA A 105 1.83 -0.24 -8.54
N LYS A 106 2.58 0.87 -8.46
CA LYS A 106 2.57 1.83 -7.37
C LYS A 106 1.18 2.40 -7.07
N ALA A 107 0.49 2.93 -8.08
CA ALA A 107 -0.86 3.47 -7.92
C ALA A 107 -1.85 2.40 -7.43
N ALA A 108 -1.74 1.17 -7.95
CA ALA A 108 -2.56 0.06 -7.50
C ALA A 108 -2.28 -0.34 -6.03
N ILE A 109 -1.02 -0.38 -5.62
CA ILE A 109 -0.61 -0.64 -4.23
C ILE A 109 -1.17 0.43 -3.29
N TYR A 110 -0.98 1.71 -3.61
CA TYR A 110 -1.47 2.81 -2.78
C TYR A 110 -3.00 2.85 -2.70
N THR A 111 -3.68 2.54 -3.81
CA THR A 111 -5.15 2.47 -3.82
C THR A 111 -5.65 1.33 -2.93
N THR A 112 -4.96 0.19 -2.98
CA THR A 112 -5.26 -0.96 -2.12
C THR A 112 -5.12 -0.62 -0.63
N ILE A 113 -4.04 0.07 -0.27
CA ILE A 113 -3.81 0.55 1.11
C ILE A 113 -4.92 1.52 1.53
N ALA A 114 -5.23 2.51 0.69
CA ALA A 114 -6.26 3.50 0.97
C ALA A 114 -7.65 2.86 1.14
N SER A 115 -8.01 1.88 0.31
CA SER A 115 -9.27 1.14 0.42
C SER A 115 -9.37 0.36 1.73
N LEU A 116 -8.29 -0.29 2.19
CA LEU A 116 -8.28 -1.02 3.46
C LEU A 116 -8.41 -0.08 4.66
N LEU A 117 -7.67 1.03 4.67
CA LEU A 117 -7.73 2.03 5.74
C LEU A 117 -9.07 2.77 5.80
N GLY A 118 -9.74 2.93 4.67
CA GLY A 118 -11.07 3.55 4.58
C GLY A 118 -12.22 2.68 5.07
N THR A 119 -11.97 1.45 5.50
CA THR A 119 -13.02 0.51 5.94
C THR A 119 -13.63 0.96 7.26
N GLU A 120 -14.93 1.28 7.26
CA GLU A 120 -15.68 1.54 8.49
C GLU A 120 -15.94 0.23 9.26
N GLY A 121 -15.68 0.23 10.56
CA GLY A 121 -15.95 -0.93 11.40
C GLY A 121 -15.17 -0.96 12.71
N PRO A 122 -15.32 -2.04 13.51
CA PRO A 122 -14.57 -2.24 14.74
C PRO A 122 -13.09 -2.60 14.48
N THR A 123 -12.76 -2.98 13.26
CA THR A 123 -11.41 -3.36 12.83
C THR A 123 -10.58 -2.12 12.53
N GLN A 124 -9.44 -1.97 13.21
CA GLN A 124 -8.53 -0.87 12.97
C GLN A 124 -7.41 -1.31 12.03
N TRP A 125 -7.46 -0.83 10.78
CA TRP A 125 -6.38 -1.00 9.82
C TRP A 125 -5.30 0.07 10.04
N THR A 126 -4.04 -0.33 9.87
CA THR A 126 -2.90 0.60 9.84
C THR A 126 -1.96 0.24 8.70
N ALA A 127 -1.32 1.27 8.15
CA ALA A 127 -0.23 1.15 7.19
C ALA A 127 0.99 1.90 7.72
N ARG A 128 2.13 1.22 7.80
CA ARG A 128 3.40 1.84 8.21
C ARG A 128 4.52 1.42 7.27
N PRO A 129 5.57 2.24 7.08
CA PRO A 129 6.73 1.79 6.33
C PRO A 129 7.36 0.57 7.00
N ALA A 130 7.70 -0.44 6.20
CA ALA A 130 8.56 -1.55 6.61
C ALA A 130 10.00 -1.16 6.25
N LYS A 131 10.71 -0.52 7.20
CA LYS A 131 11.91 0.25 6.89
C LYS A 131 13.08 -0.61 6.45
N MET A 132 13.76 -0.21 5.39
CA MET A 132 15.03 -0.82 4.99
C MET A 132 16.20 -0.32 5.83
N VAL A 133 16.07 0.90 6.38
CA VAL A 133 17.03 1.51 7.30
C VAL A 133 16.66 1.15 8.74
N PHE A 134 17.67 0.80 9.54
CA PHE A 134 17.51 0.39 10.93
C PHE A 134 18.53 1.10 11.81
N THR A 135 18.20 1.25 13.09
CA THR A 135 19.02 2.03 14.05
C THR A 135 19.83 1.19 15.03
N THR A 136 19.57 -0.12 15.05
CA THR A 136 20.18 -1.09 15.96
C THR A 136 21.39 -1.79 15.34
N ASP A 137 22.25 -2.38 16.16
CA ASP A 137 23.36 -3.22 15.68
C ASP A 137 22.85 -4.54 15.05
N ASP A 138 21.69 -5.03 15.51
CA ASP A 138 20.98 -6.20 14.96
C ASP A 138 19.68 -5.76 14.28
N PRO A 139 19.59 -5.82 12.93
CA PRO A 139 18.41 -5.39 12.18
C PRO A 139 17.13 -6.15 12.55
N VAL A 140 17.25 -7.38 13.04
CA VAL A 140 16.09 -8.20 13.43
C VAL A 140 15.51 -7.73 14.77
N ALA A 141 16.29 -7.00 15.57
CA ALA A 141 15.85 -6.44 16.84
C ALA A 141 15.14 -5.08 16.71
N ASP A 142 15.19 -4.44 15.53
CA ASP A 142 14.49 -3.19 15.25
C ASP A 142 13.05 -3.49 14.79
N PRO A 143 12.00 -3.13 15.56
CA PRO A 143 10.61 -3.47 15.27
C PRO A 143 10.02 -2.72 14.08
N ASP A 144 10.66 -1.63 13.62
CA ASP A 144 10.26 -0.86 12.44
C ASP A 144 10.98 -1.32 11.18
N ALA A 145 12.08 -2.06 11.34
CA ALA A 145 12.84 -2.60 10.22
C ALA A 145 12.13 -3.80 9.58
N VAL A 146 12.21 -3.87 8.26
CA VAL A 146 11.69 -4.98 7.46
C VAL A 146 12.32 -6.33 7.85
N PHE A 147 13.55 -6.32 8.37
CA PHE A 147 14.26 -7.52 8.78
C PHE A 147 13.57 -8.28 9.92
N ALA A 148 12.89 -7.56 10.82
CA ALA A 148 12.08 -8.18 11.88
C ALA A 148 10.85 -8.94 11.33
N LEU A 149 10.41 -8.63 10.11
CA LEU A 149 9.25 -9.26 9.48
C LEU A 149 9.59 -10.58 8.76
N LEU A 150 10.85 -10.83 8.43
CA LEU A 150 11.27 -11.99 7.61
C LEU A 150 10.90 -13.35 8.21
N GLY A 151 10.80 -13.44 9.54
CA GLY A 151 10.33 -14.65 10.22
C GLY A 151 8.86 -14.96 9.90
N GLY A 152 8.02 -13.93 9.85
CA GLY A 152 6.58 -14.02 9.55
C GLY A 152 6.27 -13.99 8.06
N PHE A 153 7.08 -13.30 7.25
CA PHE A 153 6.91 -13.08 5.81
C PHE A 153 8.13 -13.62 5.04
N PRO A 154 8.29 -14.95 4.92
CA PRO A 154 9.50 -15.53 4.32
C PRO A 154 9.67 -15.19 2.82
N SER A 155 8.58 -14.93 2.08
CA SER A 155 8.63 -14.50 0.68
C SER A 155 9.26 -13.11 0.50
N LEU A 156 9.36 -12.31 1.58
CA LEU A 156 9.91 -10.96 1.55
C LEU A 156 11.44 -10.93 1.41
N MET A 157 12.11 -12.06 1.67
CA MET A 157 13.58 -12.14 1.67
C MET A 157 14.20 -11.72 0.33
N SER A 158 13.64 -12.17 -0.80
CA SER A 158 14.15 -11.84 -2.13
C SER A 158 14.01 -10.36 -2.45
N THR A 159 12.85 -9.77 -2.13
CA THR A 159 12.57 -8.33 -2.26
C THR A 159 13.53 -7.50 -1.40
N VAL A 160 13.69 -7.86 -0.13
CA VAL A 160 14.62 -7.17 0.77
C VAL A 160 16.06 -7.27 0.28
N GLN A 161 16.50 -8.44 -0.19
CA GLN A 161 17.84 -8.59 -0.77
C GLN A 161 18.03 -7.73 -2.02
N TRP A 162 17.00 -7.62 -2.86
CA TRP A 162 17.03 -6.79 -4.05
C TRP A 162 17.15 -5.30 -3.68
N TYR A 163 16.25 -4.76 -2.86
CA TYR A 163 16.32 -3.36 -2.42
C TYR A 163 17.60 -3.05 -1.64
N ALA A 164 18.01 -3.98 -0.79
CA ALA A 164 19.30 -3.90 -0.12
C ALA A 164 20.42 -3.73 -1.16
N SER A 165 20.46 -4.55 -2.22
CA SER A 165 21.51 -4.44 -3.24
C SER A 165 21.56 -3.07 -3.94
N GLN A 166 20.42 -2.37 -4.05
CA GLN A 166 20.34 -1.01 -4.59
C GLN A 166 20.86 0.04 -3.59
N LEU A 167 20.65 -0.21 -2.30
CA LEU A 167 21.20 0.60 -1.21
C LEU A 167 22.71 0.39 -1.06
N ARG A 168 23.50 1.45 -1.28
CA ARG A 168 24.94 1.44 -0.94
C ARG A 168 25.10 1.05 0.54
N VAL A 169 26.00 0.12 0.83
CA VAL A 169 26.22 -0.46 2.18
C VAL A 169 26.39 0.61 3.28
N GLY A 170 26.90 1.80 2.95
CA GLY A 170 27.04 2.93 3.87
C GLY A 170 25.74 3.61 4.29
N LEU A 171 24.72 3.68 3.43
CA LEU A 171 23.42 4.32 3.73
C LEU A 171 22.61 3.51 4.76
N ARG A 172 22.68 2.17 4.69
CA ARG A 172 21.93 1.27 5.59
C ARG A 172 22.30 1.40 7.07
N ARG A 173 23.44 2.03 7.38
CA ARG A 173 23.97 2.23 8.73
C ARG A 173 24.11 3.70 9.10
N SER A 174 23.69 4.62 8.22
CA SER A 174 23.99 6.04 8.37
C SER A 174 22.78 6.81 8.92
N PRO A 175 22.97 7.62 9.98
CA PRO A 175 22.00 8.64 10.38
C PRO A 175 21.64 9.60 9.23
N LEU A 176 22.56 9.81 8.28
CA LEU A 176 22.33 10.66 7.10
C LEU A 176 21.27 10.09 6.15
N ALA A 177 20.99 8.79 6.17
CA ALA A 177 19.90 8.22 5.36
C ALA A 177 18.52 8.65 5.87
N GLN A 178 18.41 8.92 7.18
CA GLN A 178 17.25 9.56 7.77
C GLN A 178 17.21 11.03 7.31
N ASP A 179 18.32 11.77 7.44
CA ASP A 179 18.39 13.19 7.04
C ASP A 179 18.17 13.46 5.53
N LEU A 180 18.36 12.46 4.66
CA LEU A 180 18.23 12.60 3.19
C LEU A 180 16.83 12.28 2.66
N GLY A 181 15.87 11.88 3.51
CA GLY A 181 14.51 11.55 3.08
C GLY A 181 14.44 10.32 2.19
N TRP A 182 15.10 9.22 2.59
CA TRP A 182 14.99 7.94 1.89
C TRP A 182 13.51 7.53 1.73
N HIS A 183 13.11 7.23 0.50
CA HIS A 183 11.79 6.69 0.21
C HIS A 183 11.75 5.19 0.55
N GLU A 184 10.85 4.80 1.44
CA GLU A 184 10.63 3.41 1.82
C GLU A 184 9.61 2.74 0.88
N PRO A 185 10.02 1.76 0.06
CA PRO A 185 9.15 1.18 -0.97
C PRO A 185 8.25 0.05 -0.44
N LEU A 186 8.40 -0.32 0.84
CA LEU A 186 7.70 -1.43 1.47
C LEU A 186 6.75 -0.91 2.54
N TRP A 187 5.51 -1.38 2.51
CA TRP A 187 4.44 -0.97 3.42
C TRP A 187 3.89 -2.17 4.18
N LEU A 188 4.03 -2.16 5.51
CA LEU A 188 3.38 -3.15 6.36
C LEU A 188 1.93 -2.74 6.61
N LEU A 189 1.01 -3.62 6.22
CA LEU A 189 -0.39 -3.57 6.62
C LEU A 189 -0.64 -4.42 7.85
N ALA A 190 -1.37 -3.85 8.81
CA ALA A 190 -1.82 -4.55 9.99
C ALA A 190 -3.31 -4.30 10.25
N GLU A 191 -3.98 -5.32 10.78
CA GLU A 191 -5.36 -5.25 11.26
C GLU A 191 -5.35 -5.49 12.78
N ASN A 192 -5.85 -4.54 13.57
CA ASN A 192 -5.80 -4.58 15.03
C ASN A 192 -4.38 -4.89 15.56
N SER A 193 -3.38 -4.24 14.97
CA SER A 193 -1.94 -4.43 15.25
C SER A 193 -1.36 -5.80 14.88
N ARG A 194 -2.14 -6.69 14.23
CA ARG A 194 -1.65 -7.95 13.70
C ARG A 194 -1.17 -7.75 12.25
N PRO A 195 0.09 -8.06 11.91
CA PRO A 195 0.57 -8.05 10.53
C PRO A 195 -0.29 -8.93 9.60
N VAL A 196 -0.73 -8.36 8.48
CA VAL A 196 -1.58 -9.04 7.48
C VAL A 196 -0.85 -9.18 6.14
N ALA A 197 -0.15 -8.13 5.69
CA ALA A 197 0.54 -8.14 4.41
C ALA A 197 1.72 -7.16 4.43
N VAL A 198 2.74 -7.40 3.62
CA VAL A 198 3.72 -6.40 3.23
C VAL A 198 3.54 -6.12 1.74
N LEU A 199 3.32 -4.87 1.38
CA LEU A 199 3.09 -4.43 0.01
C LEU A 199 4.35 -3.74 -0.49
N ASP A 200 4.83 -4.19 -1.64
CA ASP A 200 5.95 -3.63 -2.37
C ASP A 200 5.44 -2.69 -3.47
N GLU A 201 5.94 -1.47 -3.51
CA GLU A 201 5.64 -0.47 -4.53
C GLU A 201 5.84 -0.99 -5.98
N ALA A 202 6.73 -1.97 -6.17
CA ALA A 202 6.91 -2.67 -7.44
C ALA A 202 5.70 -3.54 -7.85
N GLY A 203 4.65 -3.61 -7.04
CA GLY A 203 3.41 -4.34 -7.31
C GLY A 203 3.35 -5.71 -6.68
N ARG A 204 4.25 -6.03 -5.73
CA ARG A 204 4.26 -7.37 -5.10
C ARG A 204 3.55 -7.36 -3.75
N VAL A 205 2.69 -8.33 -3.52
CA VAL A 205 2.05 -8.54 -2.21
C VAL A 205 2.69 -9.73 -1.53
N HIS A 206 3.18 -9.53 -0.32
CA HIS A 206 3.76 -10.57 0.53
C HIS A 206 2.81 -10.90 1.67
N LEU A 207 2.40 -12.15 1.77
CA LEU A 207 1.54 -12.64 2.82
C LEU A 207 2.33 -13.41 3.88
N PRO A 208 1.83 -13.44 5.13
CA PRO A 208 2.50 -14.13 6.20
C PRO A 208 2.51 -15.63 5.93
N ARG A 209 3.30 -16.36 6.73
CA ARG A 209 3.23 -17.82 6.75
C ARG A 209 1.80 -18.27 6.98
N VAL A 210 1.32 -19.12 6.10
CA VAL A 210 -0.06 -19.58 6.16
C VAL A 210 -0.16 -20.66 7.22
N TYR A 211 -1.02 -20.39 8.20
CA TYR A 211 -1.44 -21.38 9.17
C TYR A 211 -2.73 -22.03 8.64
N SER A 212 -2.90 -23.33 8.86
CA SER A 212 -3.92 -24.20 8.26
C SER A 212 -5.40 -23.84 8.53
N SER A 213 -5.68 -22.69 9.12
CA SER A 213 -7.01 -22.18 9.47
C SER A 213 -7.40 -20.92 8.70
N ASP A 214 -6.61 -20.49 7.71
CA ASP A 214 -6.90 -19.27 6.95
C ASP A 214 -7.87 -19.56 5.80
N ASP A 215 -9.13 -19.20 6.04
CA ASP A 215 -10.29 -19.57 5.23
C ASP A 215 -10.32 -18.91 3.84
N ASN A 216 -9.50 -17.87 3.63
CA ASN A 216 -9.35 -17.12 2.37
C ASN A 216 -8.21 -17.62 1.47
N PHE A 217 -7.36 -18.48 2.03
CA PHE A 217 -6.14 -18.87 1.34
C PHE A 217 -6.43 -19.64 0.07
N ALA A 218 -7.45 -20.51 0.07
CA ALA A 218 -7.82 -21.30 -1.10
C ALA A 218 -8.24 -20.41 -2.29
N ASP A 219 -9.09 -19.41 -2.06
CA ASP A 219 -9.57 -18.50 -3.12
C ASP A 219 -8.43 -17.66 -3.69
N LEU A 220 -7.55 -17.16 -2.80
CA LEU A 220 -6.36 -16.44 -3.23
C LEU A 220 -5.44 -17.35 -4.05
N LEU A 221 -5.16 -18.56 -3.58
CA LEU A 221 -4.34 -19.52 -4.31
C LEU A 221 -4.91 -19.84 -5.69
N GLU A 222 -6.22 -20.03 -5.81
CA GLU A 222 -6.85 -20.24 -7.12
C GLU A 222 -6.65 -19.04 -8.04
N LEU A 223 -6.73 -17.82 -7.51
CA LEU A 223 -6.54 -16.60 -8.30
C LEU A 223 -5.10 -16.40 -8.75
N VAL A 224 -4.12 -16.61 -7.86
CA VAL A 224 -2.71 -16.23 -8.09
C VAL A 224 -1.78 -17.41 -8.35
N ALA A 225 -2.30 -18.64 -8.48
CA ALA A 225 -1.50 -19.87 -8.54
C ALA A 225 -0.35 -19.85 -9.57
N ASP A 226 -0.57 -19.26 -10.73
CA ASP A 226 0.42 -19.30 -11.82
C ASP A 226 1.61 -18.35 -11.58
N ASP A 227 1.39 -17.26 -10.82
CA ASP A 227 2.36 -16.18 -10.60
C ASP A 227 2.84 -16.13 -9.12
N ALA A 228 2.32 -17.04 -8.31
CA ALA A 228 2.62 -17.18 -6.89
C ALA A 228 4.04 -17.72 -6.64
N ASP A 229 4.81 -17.00 -5.83
CA ASP A 229 6.08 -17.49 -5.29
C ASP A 229 5.92 -17.97 -3.85
N TRP A 230 6.39 -19.18 -3.59
CA TRP A 230 6.20 -19.92 -2.35
C TRP A 230 7.53 -20.18 -1.67
N VAL A 231 7.72 -19.51 -0.53
CA VAL A 231 8.97 -19.61 0.23
C VAL A 231 8.66 -19.92 1.67
N ALA A 232 9.09 -21.09 2.15
CA ALA A 232 8.98 -21.51 3.55
C ALA A 232 7.58 -21.31 4.19
N GLY A 233 6.52 -21.51 3.40
CA GLY A 233 5.12 -21.41 3.85
C GLY A 233 4.52 -20.00 3.80
N GLY A 234 5.27 -18.99 3.36
CA GLY A 234 4.71 -17.69 2.95
C GLY A 234 4.53 -17.62 1.44
N LEU A 235 3.62 -16.74 1.03
CA LEU A 235 3.21 -16.53 -0.36
C LEU A 235 3.55 -15.11 -0.79
N SER A 236 3.93 -14.92 -2.05
CA SER A 236 3.85 -13.61 -2.70
C SER A 236 3.30 -13.71 -4.11
N PHE A 237 2.66 -12.65 -4.60
CA PHE A 237 2.09 -12.59 -5.94
C PHE A 237 2.14 -11.17 -6.51
N ASP A 238 2.00 -11.05 -7.83
CA ASP A 238 1.91 -9.78 -8.54
C ASP A 238 0.48 -9.21 -8.48
N LEU A 239 0.36 -7.98 -7.99
CA LEU A 239 -0.90 -7.28 -7.80
C LEU A 239 -1.56 -6.92 -9.14
N LEU A 240 -0.78 -6.51 -10.15
CA LEU A 240 -1.33 -6.14 -11.45
C LEU A 240 -1.88 -7.35 -12.19
N ASP A 241 -1.21 -8.50 -12.09
CA ASP A 241 -1.73 -9.76 -12.63
C ASP A 241 -3.03 -10.17 -11.94
N ALA A 242 -3.10 -10.04 -10.60
CA ALA A 242 -4.33 -10.29 -9.84
C ALA A 242 -5.47 -9.33 -10.24
N ILE A 243 -5.19 -8.04 -10.42
CA ILE A 243 -6.15 -7.03 -10.90
C ILE A 243 -6.66 -7.38 -12.30
N GLY A 244 -5.78 -7.81 -13.19
CA GLY A 244 -6.14 -8.24 -14.54
C GLY A 244 -7.13 -9.41 -14.53
N ARG A 245 -6.94 -10.37 -13.61
CA ARG A 245 -7.86 -11.51 -13.40
C ARG A 245 -9.19 -11.10 -12.75
N LEU A 246 -9.24 -9.92 -12.11
CA LEU A 246 -10.42 -9.33 -11.49
C LEU A 246 -11.11 -8.28 -12.38
N ASP A 247 -10.82 -8.25 -13.68
CA ASP A 247 -11.38 -7.29 -14.65
C ASP A 247 -11.16 -5.82 -14.21
N GLY A 248 -10.06 -5.52 -13.51
CA GLY A 248 -9.74 -4.17 -13.04
C GLY A 248 -10.39 -3.76 -11.71
N ASN A 249 -11.07 -4.68 -11.00
CA ASN A 249 -11.79 -4.35 -9.77
C ASN A 249 -10.86 -4.20 -8.55
N LEU A 250 -10.50 -2.95 -8.22
CA LEU A 250 -9.64 -2.61 -7.08
C LEU A 250 -10.31 -2.84 -5.70
N GLU A 251 -11.64 -2.78 -5.60
CA GLU A 251 -12.33 -3.10 -4.34
C GLU A 251 -12.23 -4.60 -4.04
N ALA A 252 -12.41 -5.45 -5.07
CA ALA A 252 -12.25 -6.90 -4.93
C ALA A 252 -10.81 -7.28 -4.54
N LEU A 253 -9.82 -6.52 -5.00
CA LEU A 253 -8.42 -6.69 -4.63
C LEU A 253 -8.15 -6.41 -3.15
N ALA A 254 -8.72 -5.32 -2.62
CA ALA A 254 -8.61 -5.03 -1.19
C ALA A 254 -9.23 -6.15 -0.34
N GLU A 255 -10.36 -6.72 -0.75
CA GLU A 255 -11.00 -7.85 -0.07
C GLU A 255 -10.14 -9.12 -0.08
N LEU A 256 -9.33 -9.36 -1.13
CA LEU A 256 -8.42 -10.52 -1.18
C LEU A 256 -7.34 -10.46 -0.11
N ILE A 257 -6.91 -9.26 0.29
CA ILE A 257 -5.89 -9.07 1.32
C ILE A 257 -6.50 -9.17 2.72
N ARG A 258 -7.82 -8.95 2.88
CA ARG A 258 -8.47 -9.10 4.18
C ARG A 258 -8.50 -10.56 4.61
N PRO A 259 -8.19 -10.90 5.87
CA PRO A 259 -8.40 -12.24 6.39
C PRO A 259 -9.90 -12.61 6.43
N GLY A 260 -10.26 -13.82 5.98
CA GLY A 260 -11.61 -14.41 6.14
C GLY A 260 -12.75 -13.88 5.24
N ALA A 261 -12.50 -12.99 4.30
CA ALA A 261 -13.41 -12.54 3.22
C ALA A 261 -13.84 -13.64 2.20
N ARG A 262 -14.56 -14.67 2.65
CA ARG A 262 -15.23 -15.70 1.81
C ARG A 262 -16.41 -15.18 0.96
N HIS A 263 -16.61 -13.86 0.87
CA HIS A 263 -17.85 -13.27 0.37
C HIS A 263 -17.71 -12.29 -0.79
N ALA A 264 -16.51 -11.78 -1.08
CA ALA A 264 -16.33 -10.76 -2.12
C ALA A 264 -16.45 -11.32 -3.55
N LEU A 265 -16.12 -12.60 -3.76
CA LEU A 265 -16.15 -13.25 -5.09
C LEU A 265 -17.43 -14.07 -5.35
N GLY A 266 -18.40 -14.02 -4.42
CA GLY A 266 -19.68 -14.72 -4.52
C GLY A 266 -19.58 -16.26 -4.36
N PRO A 267 -20.71 -16.95 -4.10
CA PRO A 267 -20.70 -18.41 -4.06
C PRO A 267 -20.55 -18.94 -5.49
N ARG A 268 -19.37 -19.50 -5.80
CA ARG A 268 -19.05 -20.25 -7.02
C ARG A 268 -19.01 -19.44 -8.32
N ARG A 269 -17.87 -18.80 -8.59
CA ARG A 269 -17.25 -19.00 -9.91
C ARG A 269 -16.38 -20.25 -9.79
N SER A 270 -16.97 -21.42 -10.01
CA SER A 270 -16.19 -22.66 -10.20
C SER A 270 -15.39 -22.51 -11.49
N TRP A 271 -14.18 -21.96 -11.37
CA TRP A 271 -13.23 -21.86 -12.46
C TRP A 271 -12.81 -23.28 -12.86
N ASN A 272 -13.10 -23.68 -14.10
CA ASN A 272 -12.68 -24.95 -14.66
C ASN A 272 -11.40 -24.71 -15.48
N PRO A 273 -10.21 -25.17 -15.03
CA PRO A 273 -8.93 -24.84 -15.66
C PRO A 273 -8.73 -25.40 -17.08
N THR A 274 -9.75 -26.07 -17.65
CA THR A 274 -9.68 -26.67 -18.99
C THR A 274 -10.65 -26.08 -20.02
N ASP A 275 -11.61 -25.24 -19.63
CA ASP A 275 -12.54 -24.60 -20.59
C ASP A 275 -13.27 -23.38 -19.95
N PRO A 276 -12.79 -22.14 -20.17
CA PRO A 276 -13.35 -20.93 -19.57
C PRO A 276 -14.74 -20.52 -20.13
N SER A 277 -15.28 -21.26 -21.11
CA SER A 277 -16.53 -20.90 -21.80
C SER A 277 -17.77 -21.71 -21.39
N LYS A 278 -17.63 -22.69 -20.48
CA LYS A 278 -18.74 -23.58 -20.11
C LYS A 278 -19.23 -23.32 -18.68
N GLU A 279 -20.37 -22.66 -18.57
CA GLU A 279 -21.24 -22.81 -17.40
C GLU A 279 -21.65 -24.29 -17.29
N ARG A 280 -21.30 -24.95 -16.18
CA ARG A 280 -21.85 -26.28 -15.88
C ARG A 280 -23.30 -26.13 -15.42
N PRO A 281 -24.19 -27.07 -15.79
CA PRO A 281 -25.58 -27.04 -15.34
C PRO A 281 -25.66 -27.19 -13.82
N GLU A 282 -26.60 -26.46 -13.22
CA GLU A 282 -26.83 -26.38 -11.78
C GLU A 282 -26.79 -27.75 -11.07
N PRO A 283 -26.31 -27.80 -9.81
CA PRO A 283 -26.35 -29.03 -9.03
C PRO A 283 -27.81 -29.47 -8.84
N ARG A 284 -28.13 -30.69 -9.30
CA ARG A 284 -29.40 -31.34 -8.97
C ARG A 284 -29.58 -31.35 -7.45
N ARG A 285 -30.71 -30.82 -6.99
CA ARG A 285 -31.10 -30.84 -5.57
C ARG A 285 -31.15 -32.28 -5.08
N ALA A 286 -30.73 -32.51 -3.85
CA ALA A 286 -30.75 -33.81 -3.17
C ALA A 286 -32.17 -34.32 -2.82
N GLN A 287 -33.19 -33.96 -3.61
CA GLN A 287 -34.55 -34.47 -3.49
C GLN A 287 -34.94 -35.44 -4.62
N ASP A 288 -34.02 -35.73 -5.56
CA ASP A 288 -34.24 -36.69 -6.65
C ASP A 288 -33.36 -37.96 -6.53
N LEU A 289 -33.14 -38.45 -5.29
CA LEU A 289 -32.63 -39.81 -5.02
C LEU A 289 -33.63 -40.58 -4.17
#